data_AF-A0A1H4BN14-F1
#
_entry.id   AF-A0A1H4BN14-F1
#
_cell.length_a   1.000
_cell.length_b   1.000
_cell.length_c   1.000
_cell.angle_alpha   90.00
_cell.angle_beta   90.00
_cell.angle_gamma   90.00
#
_symmetry.space_group_name_H-M   'P 1'
#
loop_
_entity.id
_entity.type
_entity.pdbx_description
1 polymer ?
#
loop_
_entity_poly.entity_id
_entity_poly.type
_entity_poly.pdbx_seq_one_letter_code
_entity_poly.pdbx_strand_id
1 'polypeptide(L)' 'MSDKPTPPADGECCENGCEPCVWDTYYEELRLWQEEQSRQQKESENAE' A
#
# COMPACT_ATOMS: atom_id res chain seq x y z
N MET A 1 -10.51 9.22 1.86
CA MET A 1 -9.06 9.26 2.10
C MET A 1 -8.66 7.84 2.43
N SER A 2 -7.92 7.18 1.54
CA SER A 2 -7.35 5.88 1.86
C SER A 2 -6.15 6.10 2.77
N ASP A 3 -6.13 5.43 3.91
CA ASP A 3 -4.99 5.45 4.82
C ASP A 3 -3.80 4.67 4.23
N LYS A 4 -2.59 5.09 4.59
CA LYS A 4 -1.37 4.43 4.14
C LYS A 4 -1.30 3.04 4.77
N PRO A 5 -1.11 1.96 4.01
CA PRO A 5 -0.99 0.63 4.59
C PRO A 5 0.23 0.55 5.50
N THR A 6 0.08 -0.18 6.60
CA THR A 6 1.15 -0.41 7.57
C THR A 6 1.93 -1.66 7.20
N PRO A 7 3.28 -1.62 7.27
CA PRO A 7 4.08 -2.81 7.00
C PRO A 7 3.78 -3.91 8.03
N PRO A 8 3.88 -5.19 7.62
CA PRO A 8 3.77 -6.30 8.55
C PRO A 8 4.91 -6.26 9.59
N ALA A 9 4.62 -6.74 10.80
CA ALA A 9 5.60 -6.82 11.88
C ALA A 9 6.64 -7.92 11.63
N ASP A 10 7.78 -7.85 12.33
CA ASP A 10 8.74 -8.95 12.37
C ASP A 10 8.08 -10.21 12.96
N GLY A 11 7.96 -11.26 12.13
CA GLY A 11 7.30 -12.52 12.49
C GLY A 11 5.91 -12.76 11.89
N GLU A 12 5.28 -11.75 11.29
CA GLU A 12 4.04 -11.96 10.49
C GLU A 12 4.35 -12.67 9.17
N CYS A 13 5.56 -12.45 8.63
CA CYS A 13 6.07 -13.23 7.52
C CYS A 13 6.55 -14.58 8.05
N CYS A 14 5.94 -15.66 7.56
CA CYS A 14 6.34 -17.02 7.89
C CYS A 14 7.78 -17.35 7.43
N GLU A 15 8.36 -16.60 6.49
CA GLU A 15 9.71 -16.78 5.91
C GLU A 15 9.98 -18.17 5.29
N ASN A 16 8.99 -19.06 5.27
CA ASN A 16 9.06 -20.43 4.75
C ASN A 16 8.51 -20.56 3.31
N GLY A 17 8.25 -19.43 2.63
CA GLY A 17 7.69 -19.43 1.27
C GLY A 17 6.20 -19.76 1.21
N CYS A 18 5.43 -19.44 2.24
CA CYS A 18 3.96 -19.52 2.17
C CYS A 18 3.42 -18.45 1.22
N GLU A 19 2.59 -18.86 0.26
CA GLU A 19 1.89 -17.98 -0.66
C GLU A 19 0.38 -17.98 -0.35
N PRO A 20 -0.28 -16.80 -0.27
CA PRO A 20 0.28 -15.46 -0.47
C PRO A 20 1.13 -14.99 0.72
N CYS A 21 2.23 -14.28 0.45
CA CYS A 21 3.07 -13.68 1.48
C CYS A 21 2.39 -12.40 2.01
N VAL A 22 2.50 -12.13 3.31
CA VAL A 22 2.00 -10.87 3.92
C VAL A 22 2.57 -9.62 3.24
N TRP A 23 3.79 -9.74 2.69
CA TRP A 23 4.43 -8.69 1.92
C TRP A 23 3.76 -8.47 0.56
N ASP A 24 3.22 -9.51 -0.08
CA ASP A 24 2.55 -9.38 -1.38
C ASP A 24 1.31 -8.49 -1.24
N THR A 25 0.48 -8.78 -0.24
CA THR A 25 -0.70 -7.97 0.08
C THR A 25 -0.31 -6.54 0.44
N TYR A 26 0.69 -6.37 1.31
CA TYR A 26 1.16 -5.03 1.70
C TYR A 26 1.62 -4.20 0.50
N TYR A 27 2.40 -4.77 -0.42
CA TYR A 27 2.89 -4.05 -1.59
C TYR A 27 1.78 -3.73 -2.59
N GLU A 28 0.79 -4.61 -2.74
CA GLU A 28 -0.39 -4.37 -3.56
C GLU A 28 -1.20 -3.18 -3.03
N GLU A 29 -1.52 -3.18 -1.73
CA GLU A 29 -2.22 -2.08 -1.07
C GLU A 29 -1.42 -0.79 -1.13
N LEU A 30 -0.09 -0.86 -0.95
CA LEU A 30 0.79 0.30 -1.00
C LEU A 30 0.80 0.93 -2.39
N ARG A 31 0.80 0.11 -3.46
CA ARG A 31 0.73 0.61 -4.83
C ARG A 31 -0.58 1.36 -5.08
N LEU A 32 -1.71 0.77 -4.69
CA LEU A 32 -3.03 1.38 -4.83
C LEU A 32 -3.11 2.71 -4.05
N TRP A 33 -2.57 2.74 -2.83
CA TRP A 33 -2.50 3.96 -2.04
C TRP A 33 -1.66 5.04 -2.74
N GLN A 34 -0.49 4.71 -3.29
CA GLN A 34 0.35 5.67 -4.00
C GLN A 34 -0.32 6.23 -5.26
N GLU A 35 -1.01 5.38 -6.03
CA GLU A 35 -1.79 5.79 -7.20
C GLU A 35 -2.90 6.77 -6.79
N GLU A 36 -3.62 6.45 -5.73
CA GLU A 36 -4.70 7.27 -5.19
C GLU A 36 -4.17 8.61 -4.62
N GLN A 37 -3.04 8.61 -3.91
CA GLN A 37 -2.39 9.85 -3.46
C GLN A 37 -1.96 10.74 -4.63
N SER A 38 -1.39 10.13 -5.68
CA SER A 38 -0.98 10.86 -6.89
C SER A 38 -2.20 11.47 -7.61
N ARG A 39 -3.31 10.72 -7.68
CA ARG A 39 -4.57 11.22 -8.24
C ARG A 39 -5.13 12.38 -7.42
N GLN A 40 -5.19 12.24 -6.09
CA GLN A 40 -5.67 13.29 -5.20
C GLN A 40 -4.81 14.55 -5.27
N GLN A 41 -3.47 14.41 -5.32
CA GLN A 41 -2.56 15.56 -5.48
C GLN A 41 -2.84 16.31 -6.78
N LYS A 42 -2.98 15.59 -7.90
CA LYS A 42 -3.30 16.20 -9.20
C LYS A 42 -4.69 16.84 -9.22
N GLU A 43 -5.68 16.21 -8.59
CA GLU A 43 -7.03 16.77 -8.47
C GLU A 43 -7.05 18.04 -7.60
N SER A 44 -6.25 18.08 -6.52
CA SER A 44 -6.11 19.28 -5.69
C SER A 44 -5.34 20.42 -6.38
N GLU A 45 -4.41 20.11 -7.28
CA GLU A 45 -3.60 21.10 -8.00
C GLU A 45 -4.35 21.69 -9.23
N ASN A 46 -5.34 20.98 -9.77
CA ASN A 46 -6.18 21.44 -10.89
C ASN A 46 -7.47 22.17 -10.46
N ALA A 47 -7.69 22.34 -9.15
CA ALA A 47 -8.88 22.97 -8.59
C ALA A 47 -8.70 24.47 -8.26
N GLU A 48 -7.62 25.11 -8.71
CA GLU A 48 -7.32 26.54 -8.53
C GLU A 48 -7.34 27.34 -9.84
#